data_AF-A0A0R3R2U3-F1
#
_entry.id   AF-A0A0R3R2U3-F1
#
_cell.length_a   1.000
_cell.length_b   1.000
_cell.length_c   1.000
_cell.angle_alpha   90.00
_cell.angle_beta   90.00
_cell.angle_gamma   90.00
#
_symmetry.space_group_name_H-M   'P 1'
#
loop_
_entity.id
_entity.type
_entity.pdbx_description
1 polymer ?
#
loop_
_entity_poly.entity_id
_entity_poly.type
_entity_poly.pdbx_seq_one_letter_code
_entity_poly.pdbx_strand_id
1 'polypeptide(L)'
;LEVFTLLAAANKAVHQAAHNRLSARTLHAELIYSLSPDRNILESLLTFGIAEESRNLLVGIFDDESGEKMVKVAKKIDGKPVPMTILPQLADYERIKKLYKVKESEYNEETISDAIITRIATKDCI
;
A
#
# COMPACT_ATOMS: atom_id res chain seq x y z
N LEU A 1 -11.34 -0.09 5.30
CA LEU A 1 -9.99 -0.30 4.72
C LEU A 1 -9.21 -1.20 5.67
N GLU A 2 -8.73 -2.33 5.20
CA GLU A 2 -8.16 -3.37 6.05
C GLU A 2 -6.66 -3.52 5.86
N VAL A 3 -5.97 -4.00 6.90
CA VAL A 3 -4.56 -4.40 6.83
C VAL A 3 -4.34 -5.42 5.70
N PHE A 4 -5.35 -6.22 5.38
CA PHE A 4 -5.32 -7.19 4.30
C PHE A 4 -4.95 -6.58 2.94
N THR A 5 -5.41 -5.36 2.61
CA THR A 5 -5.05 -4.69 1.35
C THR A 5 -3.54 -4.48 1.22
N LEU A 6 -2.88 -4.12 2.32
CA LEU A 6 -1.44 -3.91 2.37
C LEU A 6 -0.70 -5.24 2.23
N LEU A 7 -1.18 -6.28 2.90
CA LEU A 7 -0.63 -7.63 2.80
C LEU A 7 -0.77 -8.21 1.39
N ALA A 8 -1.90 -7.96 0.71
CA ALA A 8 -2.11 -8.38 -0.67
C ALA A 8 -1.10 -7.73 -1.63
N ALA A 9 -0.88 -6.42 -1.49
CA ALA A 9 0.13 -5.70 -2.28
C ALA A 9 1.56 -6.16 -1.95
N ALA A 10 1.87 -6.40 -0.67
CA ALA A 10 3.17 -6.93 -0.25
C ALA A 10 3.43 -8.34 -0.79
N ASN A 11 2.43 -9.22 -0.72
CA ASN A 11 2.50 -10.55 -1.27
C ASN A 11 2.73 -10.50 -2.79
N LYS A 12 2.02 -9.62 -3.51
CA LYS A 12 2.24 -9.39 -4.94
C LYS A 12 3.68 -8.95 -5.21
N ALA A 13 4.20 -7.96 -4.50
CA ALA A 13 5.55 -7.45 -4.67
C ALA A 13 6.62 -8.53 -4.42
N VAL A 14 6.48 -9.32 -3.35
CA VAL A 14 7.38 -10.45 -3.04
C VAL A 14 7.30 -11.52 -4.11
N HIS A 15 6.10 -11.83 -4.61
CA HIS A 15 5.92 -12.81 -5.67
C HIS A 15 6.58 -12.36 -6.98
N GLN A 16 6.44 -11.08 -7.36
CA GLN A 16 7.13 -10.53 -8.53
C GLN A 16 8.64 -10.55 -8.35
N ALA A 17 9.15 -10.24 -7.15
CA ALA A 17 10.58 -10.35 -6.85
C ALA A 17 11.10 -11.78 -7.00
N ALA A 18 10.41 -12.76 -6.43
CA ALA A 18 10.79 -14.17 -6.50
C ALA A 18 10.87 -14.69 -7.94
N HIS A 19 10.08 -14.13 -8.86
CA HIS A 19 10.05 -14.52 -10.26
C HIS A 19 10.89 -13.62 -11.18
N ASN A 20 11.69 -12.68 -10.65
CA ASN A 20 12.45 -11.68 -11.41
C ASN A 20 11.58 -10.85 -12.36
N ARG A 21 10.38 -10.47 -11.92
CA ARG A 21 9.38 -9.70 -12.68
C ARG A 21 9.03 -8.36 -12.02
N LEU A 22 9.97 -7.80 -11.26
CA LEU A 22 9.81 -6.49 -10.65
C LEU A 22 9.61 -5.43 -11.74
N SER A 23 8.55 -4.62 -11.62
CA SER A 23 8.34 -3.46 -12.48
C SER A 23 9.19 -2.28 -12.01
N ALA A 24 9.27 -2.07 -10.70
CA ALA A 24 10.06 -1.05 -10.05
C ALA A 24 11.47 -1.56 -9.70
N ARG A 25 12.38 -0.63 -9.42
CA ARG A 25 13.80 -0.92 -9.19
C ARG A 25 14.11 -1.71 -7.92
N THR A 26 13.21 -1.72 -6.94
CA THR A 26 13.41 -2.37 -5.64
C THR A 26 12.11 -2.99 -5.13
N LEU A 27 12.20 -4.00 -4.26
CA LEU A 27 11.03 -4.61 -3.62
C LEU A 27 10.18 -3.60 -2.84
N HIS A 28 10.80 -2.61 -2.20
CA HIS A 28 10.09 -1.55 -1.47
C HIS A 28 9.30 -0.63 -2.40
N ALA A 29 9.91 -0.24 -3.53
CA ALA A 29 9.20 0.51 -4.56
C ALA A 29 8.11 -0.34 -5.25
N GLU A 30 8.34 -1.64 -5.38
CA GLU A 30 7.36 -2.59 -5.93
C GLU A 30 6.13 -2.72 -5.02
N LEU A 31 6.30 -2.65 -3.69
CA LEU A 31 5.16 -2.61 -2.75
C LEU A 31 4.26 -1.40 -3.03
N ILE A 32 4.86 -0.20 -3.11
CA ILE A 32 4.13 1.04 -3.37
C ILE A 32 3.49 0.99 -4.76
N TYR A 33 4.23 0.52 -5.76
CA TYR A 33 3.70 0.29 -7.10
C TYR A 33 2.53 -0.71 -7.09
N SER A 34 2.63 -1.81 -6.34
CA SER A 34 1.59 -2.84 -6.27
C SER A 34 0.31 -2.34 -5.59
N LEU A 35 0.41 -1.37 -4.67
CA LEU A 35 -0.77 -0.72 -4.08
C LEU A 35 -1.54 0.10 -5.13
N SER A 36 -0.83 0.78 -6.02
CA SER A 36 -1.45 1.64 -7.03
C SER A 36 -2.19 0.84 -8.10
N PRO A 37 -3.42 1.22 -8.48
CA PRO A 37 -4.09 0.67 -9.66
C PRO A 37 -3.47 1.17 -10.98
N ASP A 38 -2.60 2.18 -10.94
CA ASP A 38 -1.98 2.80 -12.12
C ASP A 38 -0.68 2.09 -12.52
N ARG A 39 -0.45 1.89 -13.82
CA ARG A 39 0.77 1.25 -14.36
C ARG A 39 1.97 2.20 -14.46
N ASN A 40 1.76 3.50 -14.28
CA ASN A 40 2.84 4.47 -14.20
C ASN A 40 3.52 4.40 -12.82
N ILE A 41 4.78 3.97 -12.84
CA ILE A 41 5.60 3.78 -11.64
C ILE A 41 5.78 5.10 -10.90
N LEU A 42 6.07 6.19 -11.61
CA LEU A 42 6.34 7.49 -11.01
C LEU A 42 5.08 8.05 -10.33
N GLU A 43 3.95 8.04 -11.01
CA GLU A 43 2.65 8.45 -10.43
C GLU A 43 2.27 7.59 -9.22
N SER A 44 2.54 6.28 -9.28
CA SER A 44 2.30 5.38 -8.15
C SER A 44 3.13 5.76 -6.92
N LEU A 45 4.41 6.06 -7.12
CA LEU A 45 5.30 6.48 -6.03
C LEU A 45 4.93 7.85 -5.47
N LEU A 46 4.50 8.79 -6.30
CA LEU A 46 4.05 10.12 -5.85
C LEU A 46 2.71 10.04 -5.10
N THR A 47 1.80 9.17 -5.55
CA THR A 47 0.43 9.09 -5.01
C THR A 47 0.35 8.25 -3.74
N PHE A 48 1.06 7.12 -3.70
CA PHE A 48 1.02 6.14 -2.60
C PHE A 48 2.26 6.17 -1.70
N GLY A 49 3.30 6.89 -2.10
CA GLY A 49 4.46 7.17 -1.26
C GLY A 49 4.20 8.29 -0.26
N ILE A 50 5.23 8.60 0.54
CA ILE A 50 5.17 9.70 1.52
C ILE A 50 5.35 11.04 0.81
N ALA A 51 4.62 12.05 1.27
CA ALA A 51 4.75 13.47 0.88
C ALA A 51 5.18 14.33 2.06
N GLU A 52 5.70 15.54 1.82
CA GLU A 52 6.20 16.44 2.88
C GLU A 52 5.11 16.81 3.91
N GLU A 53 3.86 16.88 3.47
CA GLU A 53 2.69 17.17 4.31
C GLU A 53 2.13 15.95 5.06
N SER A 54 2.75 14.77 4.92
CA SER A 54 2.26 13.53 5.52
C SER A 54 2.38 13.55 7.04
N ARG A 55 1.25 13.43 7.74
CA ARG A 55 1.20 13.39 9.21
C ARG A 55 1.05 11.98 9.79
N ASN A 56 0.59 11.05 8.96
CA ASN A 56 0.43 9.64 9.31
C ASN A 56 1.28 8.82 8.35
N LEU A 57 2.08 7.90 8.88
CA LEU A 57 3.00 7.08 8.10
C LEU A 57 2.70 5.61 8.32
N LEU A 58 2.70 4.86 7.22
CA LEU A 58 2.69 3.41 7.23
C LEU A 58 4.03 2.92 6.69
N VAL A 59 4.68 2.02 7.42
CA VAL A 59 6.01 1.53 7.08
C VAL A 59 5.94 0.05 6.78
N GLY A 60 6.29 -0.33 5.54
CA GLY A 60 6.47 -1.72 5.12
C GLY A 60 7.94 -2.10 5.17
N ILE A 61 8.26 -3.21 5.84
CA ILE A 61 9.63 -3.72 5.97
C ILE A 61 9.63 -5.18 5.54
N PHE A 62 10.60 -5.54 4.71
CA PHE A 62 10.81 -6.90 4.24
C PHE A 62 12.04 -7.51 4.92
N ASP A 63 12.01 -8.83 5.12
CA ASP A 63 13.17 -9.61 5.57
C ASP A 63 13.72 -9.11 6.92
N ASP A 64 12.85 -8.99 7.94
CA ASP A 64 13.24 -8.48 9.26
C ASP A 64 12.88 -9.46 10.39
N GLU A 65 13.46 -10.66 10.34
CA GLU A 65 13.19 -11.72 11.32
C GLU A 65 13.50 -11.31 12.77
N SER A 66 14.55 -10.51 12.97
CA SER A 66 14.96 -10.04 14.30
C SER A 66 14.26 -8.75 14.76
N GLY A 67 13.53 -8.07 13.87
CA GLY A 67 12.93 -6.76 14.15
C GLY A 67 13.94 -5.60 14.20
N GLU A 68 15.23 -5.86 13.92
CA GLU A 68 16.26 -4.82 13.99
C GLU A 68 16.08 -3.72 12.94
N LYS A 69 15.66 -4.08 11.72
CA LYS A 69 15.43 -3.10 10.65
C LYS A 69 14.27 -2.18 11.04
N MET A 70 13.20 -2.73 11.62
CA MET A 70 12.09 -1.98 12.18
C MET A 70 12.54 -1.00 13.26
N VAL A 71 13.32 -1.43 14.25
CA VAL A 71 13.82 -0.54 15.31
C VAL A 71 14.69 0.58 14.71
N LYS A 72 15.56 0.27 13.73
CA LYS A 72 16.41 1.26 13.05
C LYS A 72 15.60 2.30 12.29
N VAL A 73 14.52 1.89 11.61
CA VAL A 73 13.64 2.80 10.88
C VAL A 73 12.80 3.64 11.84
N ALA A 74 12.24 3.04 12.89
CA ALA A 74 11.45 3.76 13.89
C ALA A 74 12.22 4.91 14.56
N LYS A 75 13.52 4.73 14.82
CA LYS A 75 14.39 5.79 15.38
C LYS A 75 14.58 7.01 14.46
N LYS A 76 14.26 6.89 13.16
CA LYS A 76 14.37 7.98 12.18
C LYS A 76 13.04 8.73 11.98
N ILE A 77 11.95 8.24 12.57
CA ILE A 77 10.62 8.81 12.41
C ILE A 77 10.32 9.64 13.66
N ASP A 78 10.15 10.95 13.48
CA ASP A 78 9.62 11.81 14.53
C ASP A 78 8.09 11.65 14.57
N GLY A 79 7.61 10.78 15.47
CA GLY A 79 6.21 10.46 15.58
C GLY A 79 5.91 9.46 16.68
N LYS A 80 4.61 9.17 16.87
CA LYS A 80 4.14 8.23 17.87
C LYS A 80 3.68 6.93 17.19
N PRO A 81 4.25 5.76 17.53
CA PRO A 81 3.75 4.49 17.04
C PRO A 81 2.34 4.24 17.58
N VAL A 82 1.46 3.75 16.72
CA VAL A 82 0.04 3.52 17.00
C VAL A 82 -0.38 2.14 16.46
N PRO A 83 -1.36 1.47 17.09
CA PRO A 83 -1.85 0.18 16.60
C PRO A 83 -2.46 0.28 15.20
N MET A 84 -2.27 -0.74 14.35
CA MET A 84 -2.85 -0.75 13.00
C MET A 84 -4.39 -0.75 12.99
N THR A 85 -5.04 -1.02 14.12
CA THR A 85 -6.51 -0.99 14.26
C THR A 85 -7.11 0.39 14.03
N ILE A 86 -6.32 1.47 14.11
CA ILE A 86 -6.80 2.83 13.82
C ILE A 86 -6.78 3.17 12.33
N LEU A 87 -6.21 2.32 11.47
CA LEU A 87 -6.07 2.57 10.04
C LEU A 87 -7.40 2.97 9.36
N PRO A 88 -8.55 2.32 9.64
CA PRO A 88 -9.83 2.72 9.07
C PRO A 88 -10.25 4.16 9.44
N GLN A 89 -9.78 4.68 10.58
CA GLN A 89 -10.11 6.04 11.06
C GLN A 89 -9.21 7.10 10.42
N LEU A 90 -8.00 6.72 9.99
CA LEU A 90 -7.05 7.60 9.32
C LEU A 90 -7.25 7.65 7.79
N ALA A 91 -8.01 6.72 7.24
CA ALA A 91 -8.20 6.57 5.80
C ALA A 91 -9.12 7.66 5.24
N ASP A 92 -8.64 8.37 4.21
CA ASP A 92 -9.48 9.25 3.39
C ASP A 92 -10.22 8.42 2.33
N TYR A 93 -11.43 7.98 2.70
CA TYR A 93 -12.26 7.14 1.82
C TYR A 93 -12.64 7.83 0.52
N GLU A 94 -12.84 9.15 0.51
CA GLU A 94 -13.20 9.89 -0.70
C GLU A 94 -12.03 9.93 -1.70
N ARG A 95 -10.81 10.15 -1.20
CA ARG A 95 -9.59 10.07 -2.02
C ARG A 95 -9.36 8.64 -2.51
N ILE A 96 -9.52 7.63 -1.66
CA ILE A 96 -9.38 6.22 -2.03
C ILE A 96 -10.38 5.84 -3.13
N LYS A 97 -11.66 6.20 -2.98
CA LYS A 97 -12.69 5.95 -4.01
C LYS A 97 -12.30 6.53 -5.36
N LYS A 98 -11.82 7.78 -5.39
CA LYS A 98 -11.38 8.45 -6.62
C LYS A 98 -10.18 7.75 -7.25
N LEU A 99 -9.16 7.44 -6.45
CA LEU A 99 -7.94 6.78 -6.92
C LEU A 99 -8.22 5.40 -7.51
N TYR A 100 -9.02 4.60 -6.82
CA TYR A 100 -9.41 3.28 -7.29
C TYR A 100 -10.62 3.32 -8.23
N LYS A 101 -11.23 4.47 -8.54
CA LYS A 101 -12.42 4.56 -9.41
C LYS A 101 -13.55 3.60 -8.95
N VAL A 102 -13.81 3.54 -7.65
CA VAL A 102 -14.90 2.74 -7.05
C VAL A 102 -16.22 3.48 -7.29
N LYS A 103 -17.25 2.79 -7.81
CA LYS A 103 -18.54 3.41 -8.13
C LYS A 103 -19.41 3.53 -6.88
N GLU A 104 -20.30 4.52 -6.82
CA GLU A 104 -21.23 4.71 -5.69
C GLU A 104 -22.17 3.50 -5.47
N SER A 105 -22.51 2.77 -6.53
CA SER A 105 -23.32 1.54 -6.45
C SER A 105 -22.60 0.35 -5.79
N GLU A 106 -21.29 0.46 -5.55
CA GLU A 106 -20.44 -0.56 -4.90
C GLU A 106 -20.19 -0.21 -3.42
N TYR A 107 -20.95 0.72 -2.85
CA TYR A 107 -20.69 1.25 -1.50
C TYR A 107 -21.46 0.49 -0.41
N ASN A 108 -20.89 -0.66 -0.02
CA ASN A 108 -20.98 -1.22 1.32
C ASN A 108 -19.53 -1.36 1.84
N GLU A 109 -19.28 -1.27 3.14
CA GLU A 109 -17.92 -1.36 3.70
C GLU A 109 -17.21 -2.68 3.34
N GLU A 110 -17.96 -3.76 3.16
CA GLU A 110 -17.45 -5.05 2.68
C GLU A 110 -16.97 -4.98 1.22
N THR A 111 -17.67 -4.24 0.34
CA THR A 111 -17.39 -4.24 -1.11
C THR A 111 -16.24 -3.31 -1.52
N ILE A 112 -15.90 -2.28 -0.73
CA ILE A 112 -14.79 -1.37 -1.10
C ILE A 112 -13.43 -2.06 -1.01
N SER A 113 -13.22 -2.91 0.01
CA SER A 113 -11.98 -3.68 0.17
C SER A 113 -11.80 -4.63 -1.01
N ASP A 114 -12.85 -5.37 -1.38
CA ASP A 114 -12.86 -6.27 -2.53
C ASP A 114 -12.58 -5.54 -3.85
N ALA A 115 -13.20 -4.37 -4.03
CA ALA A 115 -12.99 -3.51 -5.19
C ALA A 115 -11.52 -3.07 -5.31
N ILE A 116 -10.88 -2.73 -4.19
CA ILE A 116 -9.46 -2.34 -4.14
C ILE A 116 -8.55 -3.55 -4.43
N ILE A 117 -8.77 -4.67 -3.74
CA ILE A 117 -7.98 -5.90 -3.90
C ILE A 117 -8.07 -6.39 -5.35
N THR A 118 -9.27 -6.38 -5.94
CA THR A 118 -9.47 -6.76 -7.34
C THR A 118 -8.62 -5.91 -8.28
N ARG A 119 -8.52 -4.59 -8.04
CA ARG A 119 -7.71 -3.69 -8.89
C ARG A 119 -6.21 -3.90 -8.69
N ILE A 120 -5.77 -4.16 -7.47
CA ILE A 120 -4.38 -4.55 -7.18
C ILE A 120 -4.02 -5.85 -7.91
N ALA A 121 -4.89 -6.85 -7.83
CA ALA A 121 -4.69 -8.16 -8.43
C ALA A 121 -4.71 -8.12 -9.97
N THR A 122 -5.67 -7.39 -10.56
CA THR A 122 -5.89 -7.34 -12.01
C THR A 122 -5.03 -6.31 -12.74
N LYS A 123 -4.26 -5.49 -12.03
CA LYS A 123 -3.38 -4.45 -12.61
C LYS A 123 -2.52 -4.93 -13.78
N ASP A 124 -2.04 -6.16 -13.74
CA ASP A 124 -1.15 -6.71 -14.78
C ASP A 124 -1.92 -7.41 -15.92
N CYS A 125 -3.24 -7.57 -15.78
CA CYS A 125 -4.11 -8.25 -16.74
C CYS A 125 -4.82 -7.29 -17.70
N ILE A 126 -4.78 -5.98 -17.42
CA ILE A 126 -5.48 -4.92 -18.18
C ILE A 126 -4.48 -4.07 -18.96
#